data_AF-A0A934V7I8-F1
#
_entry.id   AF-A0A934V7I8-F1
#
_cell.length_a   1.000
_cell.length_b   1.000
_cell.length_c   1.000
_cell.angle_alpha   90.00
_cell.angle_beta   90.00
_cell.angle_gamma   90.00
#
_symmetry.space_group_name_H-M   'P 1'
#
loop_
_entity.id
_entity.type
_entity.pdbx_description
1 polymer ?
#
loop_
_entity_poly.entity_id
_entity_poly.type
_entity_poly.pdbx_seq_one_letter_code
_entity_poly.pdbx_strand_id
1 'polypeptide(L)'
;MAAMLFAFAVSCLHADPLPSWNSTAPKKAIMEFVEKVTTSGSAEYVQPSDRIAVFDNDGTLWSEQPAYFQLFFAIDRIKALAPKHPEWQTEEPFASLLKGDVKAALAGGDKALFDIVMATHAGLTTEEFEKVVTEWMATAKHPQSGKPFNSMVYQPMLELLAYLRANQFKTFIVSGGGIEFMRPWAEKTYGIPPEQVVGSSGGLKYEVRDGTPVLVKTPELVLNDDNVGKPVGIQRHIGRRPIAAFGNSDGDYQMLEWTTAGNGPRFGLIVHHTDAEREYAYDRDSHIGKLSKGLDAAKTKGWTVVSMKEDWNTIYPSP
;
A
#
# COMPACT_ATOMS: atom_id res chain seq x y z
N MET A 1 -34.32 -55.78 18.63
CA MET A 1 -34.17 -54.38 19.05
C MET A 1 -32.93 -53.84 18.32
N ALA A 2 -33.12 -53.17 17.19
CA ALA A 2 -32.02 -52.67 16.36
C ALA A 2 -31.76 -51.20 16.74
N ALA A 3 -30.55 -50.92 17.23
CA ALA A 3 -30.13 -49.57 17.58
C ALA A 3 -29.64 -48.85 16.31
N MET A 4 -30.38 -47.84 15.86
CA MET A 4 -29.93 -46.89 14.84
C MET A 4 -28.89 -45.95 15.45
N LEU A 5 -27.66 -45.99 14.94
CA LEU A 5 -26.68 -44.94 15.16
C LEU A 5 -27.01 -43.75 14.25
N PHE A 6 -27.42 -42.63 14.86
CA PHE A 6 -27.46 -41.34 14.19
C PHE A 6 -26.04 -40.75 14.20
N ALA A 7 -25.42 -40.69 13.02
CA ALA A 7 -24.21 -39.89 12.82
C ALA A 7 -24.62 -38.42 12.74
N PHE A 8 -24.29 -37.64 13.77
CA PHE A 8 -24.35 -36.19 13.70
C PHE A 8 -23.18 -35.69 12.85
N ALA A 9 -23.48 -35.18 11.65
CA ALA A 9 -22.53 -34.38 10.91
C ALA A 9 -22.33 -33.06 11.66
N VAL A 10 -21.18 -32.89 12.29
CA VAL A 10 -20.75 -31.60 12.84
C VAL A 10 -20.36 -30.74 11.64
N SER A 11 -21.27 -29.88 11.19
CA SER A 11 -20.92 -28.80 10.29
C SER A 11 -20.03 -27.82 11.05
N CYS A 12 -18.72 -27.88 10.85
CA CYS A 12 -17.84 -26.79 11.22
C CYS A 12 -18.28 -25.55 10.41
N LEU A 13 -19.00 -24.63 11.07
CA LEU A 13 -19.16 -23.27 10.58
C LEU A 13 -17.75 -22.72 10.38
N HIS A 14 -17.31 -22.64 9.13
CA HIS A 14 -16.11 -21.89 8.78
C HIS A 14 -16.38 -20.44 9.18
N ALA A 15 -15.53 -19.90 10.06
CA ALA A 15 -15.60 -18.49 10.40
C ALA A 15 -15.52 -17.65 9.11
N ASP A 16 -16.35 -16.62 9.02
CA ASP A 16 -16.34 -15.69 7.89
C ASP A 16 -14.91 -15.14 7.72
N PRO A 17 -14.24 -15.36 6.57
CA PRO A 17 -12.85 -14.93 6.39
C PRO A 17 -12.72 -13.40 6.22
N LEU A 18 -13.83 -12.70 5.97
CA LEU A 18 -13.86 -11.26 5.69
C LEU A 18 -14.96 -10.58 6.54
N PRO A 19 -14.91 -10.65 7.89
CA PRO A 19 -16.01 -10.22 8.76
C PRO A 19 -16.28 -8.71 8.73
N SER A 20 -15.28 -7.88 8.42
CA SER A 20 -15.46 -6.42 8.30
C SER A 20 -16.00 -5.99 6.94
N TRP A 21 -16.13 -6.94 6.00
CA TRP A 21 -16.79 -6.73 4.72
C TRP A 21 -18.27 -7.10 4.83
N ASN A 22 -19.14 -6.17 4.45
CA ASN A 22 -20.57 -6.43 4.31
C ASN A 22 -20.82 -7.46 3.20
N SER A 23 -21.96 -8.16 3.28
CA SER A 23 -22.37 -9.18 2.30
C SER A 23 -22.89 -8.54 1.00
N THR A 24 -22.03 -7.78 0.33
CA THR A 24 -22.28 -7.05 -0.91
C THR A 24 -21.50 -7.67 -2.09
N ALA A 25 -21.65 -7.09 -3.28
CA ALA A 25 -21.04 -7.63 -4.50
C ALA A 25 -19.50 -7.72 -4.43
N PRO A 26 -18.74 -6.74 -3.88
CA PRO A 26 -17.28 -6.85 -3.81
C PRO A 26 -16.77 -8.02 -2.97
N LYS A 27 -17.34 -8.25 -1.78
CA LYS A 27 -16.98 -9.41 -0.93
C LYS A 27 -17.19 -10.71 -1.69
N LYS A 28 -18.35 -10.84 -2.35
CA LYS A 28 -18.67 -12.01 -3.17
C LYS A 28 -17.67 -12.19 -4.31
N ALA A 29 -17.33 -11.13 -5.03
CA ALA A 29 -16.38 -11.20 -6.15
C ALA A 29 -14.97 -11.63 -5.71
N ILE A 30 -14.49 -11.15 -4.56
CA ILE A 30 -13.22 -11.60 -3.96
C ILE A 30 -13.27 -13.10 -3.67
N MET A 31 -14.31 -13.56 -2.97
CA MET A 31 -14.44 -14.96 -2.56
C MET A 31 -14.56 -15.89 -3.77
N GLU A 32 -15.39 -15.53 -4.76
CA GLU A 32 -15.55 -16.30 -6.00
C GLU A 32 -14.25 -16.38 -6.81
N PHE A 33 -13.47 -15.29 -6.90
CA PHE A 33 -12.18 -15.30 -7.57
C PHE A 33 -11.19 -16.24 -6.86
N VAL A 34 -11.09 -16.14 -5.54
CA VAL A 34 -10.17 -16.98 -4.76
C VAL A 34 -10.56 -18.45 -4.89
N GLU A 35 -11.84 -18.79 -4.69
CA GLU A 35 -12.34 -20.17 -4.85
C GLU A 35 -12.03 -20.72 -6.25
N LYS A 36 -12.29 -19.93 -7.30
CA LYS A 36 -12.04 -20.31 -8.70
C LYS A 36 -10.58 -20.71 -8.95
N VAL A 37 -9.62 -19.95 -8.42
CA VAL A 37 -8.19 -20.15 -8.69
C VAL A 37 -7.48 -21.09 -7.71
N THR A 38 -8.12 -21.45 -6.59
CA THR A 38 -7.52 -22.34 -5.57
C THR A 38 -8.18 -23.71 -5.47
N THR A 39 -9.36 -23.92 -6.05
CA THR A 39 -10.05 -25.21 -6.05
C THR A 39 -9.31 -26.25 -6.91
N SER A 40 -8.77 -27.28 -6.27
CA SER A 40 -8.04 -28.34 -6.97
C SER A 40 -8.95 -29.06 -7.97
N GLY A 41 -8.46 -29.24 -9.20
CA GLY A 41 -9.24 -29.83 -10.30
C GLY A 41 -10.10 -28.84 -11.09
N SER A 42 -10.19 -27.57 -10.65
CA SER A 42 -10.75 -26.50 -11.48
C SER A 42 -9.93 -26.31 -12.75
N ALA A 43 -10.60 -26.06 -13.88
CA ALA A 43 -9.92 -25.67 -15.13
C ALA A 43 -9.17 -24.33 -15.01
N GLU A 44 -9.50 -23.56 -13.98
CA GLU A 44 -8.98 -22.23 -13.69
C GLU A 44 -8.00 -22.23 -12.50
N TYR A 45 -7.65 -23.41 -11.99
CA TYR A 45 -6.71 -23.58 -10.90
C TYR A 45 -5.35 -22.96 -11.25
N VAL A 46 -4.84 -22.14 -10.33
CA VAL A 46 -3.50 -21.54 -10.41
C VAL A 46 -2.60 -22.18 -9.35
N GLN A 47 -1.40 -22.58 -9.75
CA GLN A 47 -0.42 -23.14 -8.82
C GLN A 47 -0.04 -22.12 -7.74
N PRO A 48 0.19 -22.51 -6.47
CA PRO A 48 0.55 -21.59 -5.40
C PRO A 48 1.74 -20.67 -5.73
N SER A 49 2.72 -21.16 -6.52
CA SER A 49 3.87 -20.36 -6.98
C SER A 49 3.51 -19.15 -7.85
N ASP A 50 2.35 -19.19 -8.52
CA ASP A 50 1.86 -18.19 -9.46
C ASP A 50 0.72 -17.32 -8.87
N ARG A 51 0.30 -17.58 -7.63
CA ARG A 51 -0.73 -16.80 -6.92
C ARG A 51 -0.15 -15.52 -6.35
N ILE A 52 0.18 -14.57 -7.22
CA ILE A 52 0.70 -13.26 -6.82
C ILE A 52 -0.44 -12.24 -6.77
N ALA A 53 -0.60 -11.59 -5.62
CA ALA A 53 -1.50 -10.46 -5.41
C ALA A 53 -0.70 -9.20 -5.04
N VAL A 54 -0.98 -8.08 -5.69
CA VAL A 54 -0.30 -6.80 -5.47
C VAL A 54 -1.26 -5.74 -4.96
N PHE A 55 -0.81 -4.92 -4.01
CA PHE A 55 -1.59 -3.87 -3.35
C PHE A 55 -0.83 -2.56 -3.41
N ASP A 56 -1.48 -1.45 -3.75
CA ASP A 56 -0.95 -0.16 -3.30
C ASP A 56 -1.01 -0.07 -1.76
N ASN A 57 -0.31 0.88 -1.18
CA ASN A 57 -0.30 1.16 0.25
C ASN A 57 -1.17 2.37 0.60
N ASP A 58 -0.77 3.57 0.16
CA ASP A 58 -1.50 4.82 0.40
C ASP A 58 -2.90 4.76 -0.20
N GLY A 59 -3.94 5.04 0.60
CA GLY A 59 -5.35 4.95 0.21
C GLY A 59 -5.89 3.53 -0.05
N THR A 60 -5.04 2.50 -0.12
CA THR A 60 -5.45 1.12 -0.36
C THR A 60 -5.34 0.24 0.87
N LEU A 61 -4.25 0.32 1.64
CA LEU A 61 -4.05 -0.42 2.89
C LEU A 61 -4.13 0.46 4.14
N TRP A 62 -3.94 1.77 3.98
CA TRP A 62 -4.09 2.78 5.04
C TRP A 62 -4.56 4.12 4.48
N SER A 63 -4.92 5.05 5.37
CA SER A 63 -5.30 6.41 4.96
C SER A 63 -4.14 7.21 4.35
N GLU A 64 -4.49 8.13 3.46
CA GLU A 64 -3.54 9.04 2.79
C GLU A 64 -3.95 10.52 2.85
N GLN A 65 -5.02 10.86 3.57
CA GLN A 65 -5.50 12.23 3.73
C GLN A 65 -5.04 12.81 5.07
N PRO A 66 -4.78 14.14 5.14
CA PRO A 66 -4.83 15.12 4.04
C PRO A 66 -3.58 15.13 3.14
N ALA A 67 -2.63 14.23 3.42
CA ALA A 67 -1.39 14.04 2.67
C ALA A 67 -0.81 12.64 2.95
N TYR A 68 -0.05 12.12 2.01
CA TYR A 68 0.68 10.85 2.15
C TYR A 68 1.46 10.80 3.47
N PHE A 69 1.41 9.67 4.17
CA PHE A 69 2.04 9.58 5.50
C PHE A 69 3.57 9.73 5.46
N GLN A 70 4.20 9.33 4.36
CA GLN A 70 5.62 9.59 4.14
C GLN A 70 5.94 11.10 4.02
N LEU A 71 5.01 11.93 3.55
CA LEU A 71 5.22 13.38 3.54
C LEU A 71 5.24 13.95 4.95
N PHE A 72 4.39 13.46 5.86
CA PHE A 72 4.47 13.86 7.28
C PHE A 72 5.81 13.47 7.90
N PHE A 73 6.28 12.24 7.63
CA PHE A 73 7.63 11.82 8.00
C PHE A 73 8.70 12.78 7.45
N ALA A 74 8.62 13.14 6.17
CA ALA A 74 9.58 14.01 5.54
C ALA A 74 9.57 15.42 6.16
N ILE A 75 8.39 15.98 6.45
CA ILE A 75 8.25 17.27 7.15
C ILE A 75 8.94 17.25 8.51
N ASP A 76 8.67 16.24 9.34
CA ASP A 76 9.28 16.12 10.67
C ASP A 76 10.80 15.95 10.56
N ARG A 77 11.25 15.16 9.58
CA ARG A 77 12.67 14.90 9.36
C ARG A 77 13.41 16.13 8.86
N ILE A 78 12.84 16.91 7.94
CA ILE A 78 13.40 18.19 7.48
C ILE A 78 13.50 19.17 8.64
N LYS A 79 12.48 19.30 9.50
CA LYS A 79 12.55 20.15 10.70
C LYS A 79 13.68 19.73 11.65
N ALA A 80 13.84 18.42 11.86
CA ALA A 80 14.90 17.89 12.72
C ALA A 80 16.32 18.11 12.13
N LEU A 81 16.44 18.12 10.81
CA LEU A 81 17.70 18.33 10.10
C LEU A 81 18.03 19.81 9.86
N ALA A 82 17.03 20.71 9.85
CA ALA A 82 17.20 22.13 9.53
C ALA A 82 18.33 22.86 10.29
N PRO A 83 18.63 22.58 11.58
CA PRO A 83 19.78 23.20 12.26
C PRO A 83 21.14 22.89 11.63
N LYS A 84 21.24 21.81 10.83
CA LYS A 84 22.45 21.41 10.09
C LYS A 84 22.46 21.90 8.64
N HIS A 85 21.37 22.50 8.18
CA HIS A 85 21.14 22.93 6.80
C HIS A 85 20.66 24.39 6.77
N PRO A 86 21.53 25.37 7.05
CA PRO A 86 21.14 26.78 7.07
C PRO A 86 20.62 27.27 5.71
N GLU A 87 21.03 26.66 4.60
CA GLU A 87 20.57 26.95 3.24
C GLU A 87 19.05 26.74 3.07
N TRP A 88 18.46 25.78 3.80
CA TRP A 88 17.03 25.47 3.73
C TRP A 88 16.13 26.60 4.26
N GLN A 89 16.68 27.63 4.91
CA GLN A 89 15.90 28.81 5.32
C GLN A 89 15.46 29.65 4.12
N THR A 90 16.17 29.54 3.00
CA THR A 90 15.95 30.33 1.79
C THR A 90 15.74 29.49 0.53
N GLU A 91 16.22 28.24 0.52
CA GLU A 91 16.10 27.34 -0.63
C GLU A 91 14.73 26.64 -0.66
N GLU A 92 14.03 26.75 -1.79
CA GLU A 92 12.78 26.02 -2.02
C GLU A 92 13.07 24.60 -2.52
N PRO A 93 12.26 23.59 -2.14
CA PRO A 93 10.97 23.69 -1.43
C PRO A 93 11.08 23.73 0.11
N PHE A 94 12.29 23.65 0.67
CA PHE A 94 12.51 23.53 2.12
C PHE A 94 12.08 24.77 2.89
N ALA A 95 12.33 25.96 2.35
CA ALA A 95 11.99 27.23 2.99
C ALA A 95 10.47 27.37 3.21
N SER A 96 9.65 27.04 2.21
CA SER A 96 8.20 27.00 2.36
C SER A 96 7.75 25.92 3.36
N LEU A 97 8.35 24.73 3.30
CA LEU A 97 8.03 23.62 4.20
C LEU A 97 8.29 23.97 5.68
N LEU A 98 9.43 24.61 5.96
CA LEU A 98 9.82 25.05 7.30
C LEU A 98 8.93 26.18 7.84
N LYS A 99 8.36 27.02 6.96
CA LYS A 99 7.34 28.02 7.32
C LYS A 99 5.94 27.43 7.51
N GLY A 100 5.76 26.13 7.26
CA GLY A 100 4.48 25.45 7.34
C GLY A 100 3.59 25.62 6.10
N ASP A 101 4.11 26.21 5.02
CA ASP A 101 3.39 26.35 3.76
C ASP A 101 3.61 25.11 2.88
N VAL A 102 2.96 24.01 3.26
CA VAL A 102 3.03 22.73 2.53
C VAL A 102 2.55 22.88 1.09
N LYS A 103 1.56 23.74 0.85
CA LYS A 103 1.04 23.99 -0.50
C LYS A 103 2.10 24.63 -1.39
N ALA A 104 2.79 25.66 -0.91
CA ALA A 104 3.89 26.28 -1.65
C ALA A 104 5.07 25.31 -1.84
N ALA A 105 5.42 24.55 -0.79
CA ALA A 105 6.49 23.56 -0.85
C ALA A 105 6.23 22.49 -1.93
N LEU A 106 4.97 22.09 -2.14
CA LEU A 106 4.58 21.10 -3.14
C LEU A 106 4.19 21.70 -4.50
N ALA A 107 4.30 23.01 -4.70
CA ALA A 107 3.89 23.67 -5.95
C ALA A 107 4.68 23.17 -7.18
N GLY A 108 5.88 22.62 -6.97
CA GLY A 108 6.69 21.97 -8.01
C GLY A 108 6.25 20.54 -8.36
N GLY A 109 5.14 20.04 -7.80
CA GLY A 109 4.61 18.70 -8.05
C GLY A 109 5.57 17.58 -7.62
N ASP A 110 5.59 16.48 -8.37
CA ASP A 110 6.37 15.27 -8.07
C ASP A 110 7.86 15.56 -7.87
N LYS A 111 8.43 16.51 -8.61
CA LYS A 111 9.84 16.91 -8.42
C LYS A 111 10.07 17.48 -7.03
N ALA A 112 9.22 18.39 -6.57
CA ALA A 112 9.36 18.98 -5.24
C ALA A 112 9.15 17.94 -4.14
N LEU A 113 8.16 17.06 -4.30
CA LEU A 113 7.94 15.93 -3.39
C LEU A 113 9.18 15.03 -3.33
N PHE A 114 9.76 14.69 -4.48
CA PHE A 114 10.98 13.90 -4.58
C PHE A 114 12.16 14.59 -3.89
N ASP A 115 12.41 15.87 -4.16
CA ASP A 115 13.51 16.63 -3.53
C ASP A 115 13.36 16.66 -2.00
N ILE A 116 12.14 16.88 -1.50
CA ILE A 116 11.82 16.85 -0.06
C ILE A 116 12.13 15.47 0.52
N VAL A 117 11.60 14.40 -0.06
CA VAL A 117 11.78 13.04 0.46
C VAL A 117 13.25 12.63 0.42
N MET A 118 13.95 12.87 -0.68
CA MET A 118 15.35 12.47 -0.82
C MET A 118 16.29 13.16 0.18
N ALA A 119 16.05 14.46 0.46
CA ALA A 119 16.85 15.21 1.42
C ALA A 119 16.78 14.65 2.85
N THR A 120 15.75 13.87 3.18
CA THR A 120 15.56 13.32 4.54
C THR A 120 16.55 12.23 4.91
N HIS A 121 17.17 11.59 3.92
CA HIS A 121 17.91 10.33 4.10
C HIS A 121 19.07 10.09 3.15
N ALA A 122 19.37 11.01 2.22
CA ALA A 122 20.56 10.91 1.39
C ALA A 122 21.84 10.85 2.26
N GLY A 123 22.75 9.93 1.95
CA GLY A 123 24.02 9.74 2.67
C GLY A 123 23.95 8.83 3.91
N LEU A 124 22.75 8.52 4.41
CA LEU A 124 22.55 7.53 5.48
C LEU A 124 22.77 6.11 4.97
N THR A 125 23.16 5.21 5.86
CA THR A 125 23.05 3.77 5.56
C THR A 125 21.58 3.33 5.56
N THR A 126 21.30 2.17 4.95
CA THR A 126 19.97 1.55 5.02
C THR A 126 19.52 1.30 6.45
N GLU A 127 20.43 0.84 7.32
CA GLU A 127 20.14 0.55 8.73
C GLU A 127 19.91 1.83 9.55
N GLU A 128 20.68 2.89 9.28
CA GLU A 128 20.47 4.20 9.92
C GLU A 128 19.10 4.77 9.55
N PHE A 129 18.71 4.66 8.28
CA PHE A 129 17.40 5.13 7.83
C PHE A 129 16.25 4.28 8.37
N GLU A 130 16.38 2.95 8.36
CA GLU A 130 15.43 2.03 8.98
C GLU A 130 15.15 2.38 10.44
N LYS A 131 16.21 2.68 11.21
CA LYS A 131 16.08 3.11 12.60
C LYS A 131 15.29 4.42 12.72
N VAL A 132 15.61 5.42 11.89
CA VAL A 132 14.90 6.72 11.88
C VAL A 132 13.41 6.54 11.58
N VAL A 133 13.07 5.72 10.59
CA VAL A 133 11.67 5.41 10.23
C VAL A 133 10.97 4.67 11.37
N THR A 134 11.63 3.68 11.97
CA THR A 134 11.07 2.88 13.07
C THR A 134 10.76 3.74 14.29
N GLU A 135 11.67 4.64 14.67
CA GLU A 135 11.49 5.56 15.79
C GLU A 135 10.37 6.58 15.53
N TRP A 136 10.28 7.11 14.32
CA TRP A 136 9.19 7.99 13.92
C TRP A 136 7.85 7.27 13.97
N MET A 137 7.74 6.08 13.37
CA MET A 137 6.49 5.31 13.31
C MET A 137 5.99 4.90 14.71
N ALA A 138 6.88 4.74 15.68
CA ALA A 138 6.53 4.40 17.06
C ALA A 138 5.85 5.54 17.82
N THR A 139 6.03 6.80 17.42
CA THR A 139 5.62 7.97 18.21
C THR A 139 4.76 8.98 17.44
N ALA A 140 4.91 9.03 16.12
CA ALA A 140 4.23 9.99 15.27
C ALA A 140 2.73 9.72 15.20
N LYS A 141 1.96 10.81 15.18
CA LYS A 141 0.51 10.80 15.15
C LYS A 141 0.02 11.67 14.02
N HIS A 142 -1.05 11.21 13.38
CA HIS A 142 -1.72 11.96 12.34
C HIS A 142 -2.30 13.26 12.92
N PRO A 143 -2.02 14.44 12.33
CA PRO A 143 -2.25 15.73 12.97
C PRO A 143 -3.73 16.07 13.17
N GLN A 144 -4.62 15.55 12.32
CA GLN A 144 -6.07 15.84 12.43
C GLN A 144 -6.79 14.85 13.35
N SER A 145 -6.42 13.57 13.31
CA SER A 145 -7.12 12.50 14.04
C SER A 145 -6.49 12.17 15.40
N GLY A 146 -5.22 12.55 15.61
CA GLY A 146 -4.45 12.22 16.81
C GLY A 146 -4.07 10.74 16.92
N LYS A 147 -4.39 9.92 15.91
CA LYS A 147 -4.10 8.49 15.91
C LYS A 147 -2.65 8.20 15.47
N PRO A 148 -1.99 7.16 16.01
CA PRO A 148 -0.76 6.64 15.42
C PRO A 148 -0.98 6.26 13.95
N PHE A 149 -0.03 6.59 13.07
CA PHE A 149 -0.18 6.34 11.62
C PHE A 149 -0.41 4.85 11.31
N ASN A 150 0.33 3.95 11.98
CA ASN A 150 0.16 2.50 11.85
C ASN A 150 -1.16 1.93 12.41
N SER A 151 -1.98 2.75 13.08
CA SER A 151 -3.36 2.39 13.49
C SER A 151 -4.42 2.87 12.49
N MET A 152 -4.04 3.69 11.51
CA MET A 152 -4.92 4.17 10.45
C MET A 152 -4.89 3.24 9.23
N VAL A 153 -4.71 1.94 9.47
CA VAL A 153 -4.79 0.87 8.47
C VAL A 153 -6.21 0.36 8.33
N TYR A 154 -6.57 -0.16 7.16
CA TYR A 154 -7.93 -0.63 6.92
C TYR A 154 -8.13 -2.06 7.39
N GLN A 155 -8.95 -2.26 8.43
CA GLN A 155 -9.29 -3.57 8.98
C GLN A 155 -9.80 -4.56 7.92
N PRO A 156 -10.71 -4.18 7.00
CA PRO A 156 -11.15 -5.08 5.91
C PRO A 156 -9.98 -5.54 5.02
N MET A 157 -8.99 -4.69 4.80
CA MET A 157 -7.82 -5.03 3.98
C MET A 157 -6.83 -5.94 4.73
N LEU A 158 -6.70 -5.80 6.06
CA LEU A 158 -5.95 -6.76 6.88
C LEU A 158 -6.56 -8.17 6.78
N GLU A 159 -7.89 -8.26 6.84
CA GLU A 159 -8.62 -9.52 6.67
C GLU A 159 -8.40 -10.11 5.27
N LEU A 160 -8.47 -9.28 4.24
CA LEU A 160 -8.23 -9.69 2.86
C LEU A 160 -6.80 -10.24 2.66
N LEU A 161 -5.80 -9.53 3.18
CA LEU A 161 -4.40 -9.98 3.16
C LEU A 161 -4.24 -11.34 3.84
N ALA A 162 -4.84 -11.53 5.02
CA ALA A 162 -4.83 -12.80 5.74
C ALA A 162 -5.54 -13.91 4.97
N TYR A 163 -6.72 -13.64 4.41
CA TYR A 163 -7.50 -14.58 3.62
C TYR A 163 -6.75 -15.05 2.37
N LEU A 164 -6.10 -14.13 1.64
CA LEU A 164 -5.30 -14.46 0.47
C LEU A 164 -4.10 -15.35 0.86
N ARG A 165 -3.37 -15.01 1.92
CA ARG A 165 -2.25 -15.85 2.40
C ARG A 165 -2.70 -17.23 2.87
N ALA A 166 -3.86 -17.33 3.54
CA ALA A 166 -4.45 -18.62 3.91
C ALA A 166 -4.78 -19.49 2.67
N ASN A 167 -5.01 -18.85 1.52
CA ASN A 167 -5.22 -19.48 0.21
C ASN A 167 -3.93 -19.57 -0.63
N GLN A 168 -2.76 -19.44 0.02
CA GLN A 168 -1.42 -19.58 -0.56
C GLN A 168 -1.08 -18.54 -1.63
N PHE A 169 -1.70 -17.36 -1.58
CA PHE A 169 -1.20 -16.21 -2.32
C PHE A 169 0.04 -15.62 -1.65
N LYS A 170 0.92 -15.05 -2.47
CA LYS A 170 1.96 -14.12 -2.02
C LYS A 170 1.42 -12.70 -2.17
N THR A 171 1.41 -11.94 -1.09
CA THR A 171 0.85 -10.58 -1.03
C THR A 171 1.96 -9.55 -1.05
N PHE A 172 2.05 -8.75 -2.10
CA PHE A 172 3.07 -7.72 -2.27
C PHE A 172 2.48 -6.33 -2.13
N ILE A 173 3.28 -5.38 -1.63
CA ILE A 173 3.03 -3.94 -1.78
C ILE A 173 3.69 -3.46 -3.07
N VAL A 174 3.02 -2.58 -3.82
CA VAL A 174 3.52 -1.88 -5.02
C VAL A 174 3.04 -0.43 -4.96
N SER A 175 3.90 0.47 -4.49
CA SER A 175 3.49 1.82 -4.08
C SER A 175 4.45 2.91 -4.54
N GLY A 176 3.89 4.07 -4.88
CA GLY A 176 4.67 5.29 -5.15
C GLY A 176 5.50 5.75 -3.93
N GLY A 177 5.13 5.33 -2.73
CA GLY A 177 5.89 5.56 -1.51
C GLY A 177 7.28 4.91 -1.52
N GLY A 178 8.18 5.45 -0.69
CA GLY A 178 9.56 4.97 -0.60
C GLY A 178 9.65 3.53 -0.05
N ILE A 179 10.33 2.65 -0.78
CA ILE A 179 10.48 1.24 -0.39
C ILE A 179 11.08 1.07 1.02
N GLU A 180 12.12 1.84 1.34
CA GLU A 180 12.78 1.81 2.65
C GLU A 180 12.00 2.56 3.74
N PHE A 181 10.98 3.34 3.37
CA PHE A 181 10.05 3.90 4.35
C PHE A 181 9.02 2.84 4.78
N MET A 182 8.58 1.95 3.90
CA MET A 182 7.56 0.95 4.21
C MET A 182 8.12 -0.31 4.89
N ARG A 183 9.26 -0.82 4.42
CA ARG A 183 9.89 -2.06 4.92
C ARG A 183 10.01 -2.17 6.45
N PRO A 184 10.39 -1.12 7.21
CA PRO A 184 10.63 -1.24 8.65
C PRO A 184 9.39 -1.62 9.48
N TRP A 185 8.19 -1.42 8.96
CA TRP A 185 6.94 -1.60 9.72
C TRP A 185 5.88 -2.44 9.01
N ALA A 186 5.96 -2.60 7.68
CA ALA A 186 4.95 -3.31 6.88
C ALA A 186 4.75 -4.77 7.32
N GLU A 187 5.81 -5.48 7.72
CA GLU A 187 5.67 -6.89 8.14
C GLU A 187 4.83 -7.04 9.40
N LYS A 188 5.11 -6.22 10.42
CA LYS A 188 4.36 -6.22 11.67
C LYS A 188 2.90 -5.82 11.48
N THR A 189 2.64 -4.86 10.59
CA THR A 189 1.31 -4.28 10.39
C THR A 189 0.44 -5.09 9.42
N TYR A 190 1.02 -5.55 8.31
CA TYR A 190 0.29 -6.19 7.19
C TYR A 190 0.59 -7.69 7.04
N GLY A 191 1.62 -8.20 7.70
CA GLY A 191 2.17 -9.54 7.45
C GLY A 191 2.85 -9.65 6.08
N ILE A 192 3.39 -8.54 5.56
CA ILE A 192 4.11 -8.47 4.28
C ILE A 192 5.60 -8.24 4.57
N PRO A 193 6.48 -9.24 4.36
CA PRO A 193 7.90 -9.12 4.69
C PRO A 193 8.64 -8.19 3.72
N PRO A 194 9.84 -7.69 4.07
CA PRO A 194 10.56 -6.68 3.28
C PRO A 194 10.82 -7.03 1.82
N GLU A 195 11.03 -8.31 1.50
CA GLU A 195 11.23 -8.80 0.14
C GLU A 195 9.94 -8.80 -0.70
N GLN A 196 8.77 -8.61 -0.08
CA GLN A 196 7.48 -8.45 -0.74
C GLN A 196 6.99 -6.99 -0.79
N VAL A 197 7.87 -6.04 -0.46
CA VAL A 197 7.60 -4.60 -0.63
C VAL A 197 8.30 -4.10 -1.88
N VAL A 198 7.54 -3.58 -2.82
CA VAL A 198 8.00 -2.82 -3.99
C VAL A 198 7.56 -1.38 -3.79
N GLY A 199 8.47 -0.44 -4.05
CA GLY A 199 8.13 0.96 -4.03
C GLY A 199 9.21 1.83 -4.66
N SER A 200 8.98 3.14 -4.64
CA SER A 200 9.95 4.11 -5.15
C SER A 200 11.29 3.95 -4.44
N SER A 201 12.37 3.92 -5.22
CA SER A 201 13.70 3.59 -4.72
C SER A 201 14.78 4.49 -5.33
N GLY A 202 15.74 4.85 -4.48
CA GLY A 202 16.95 5.54 -4.89
C GLY A 202 18.14 4.59 -5.00
N GLY A 203 19.26 5.09 -5.51
CA GLY A 203 20.48 4.31 -5.68
C GLY A 203 21.11 3.92 -4.34
N LEU A 204 21.80 2.78 -4.33
CA LEU A 204 22.57 2.28 -3.19
C LEU A 204 24.03 2.13 -3.58
N LYS A 205 24.93 2.50 -2.66
CA LYS A 205 26.38 2.31 -2.83
C LYS A 205 26.92 1.44 -1.70
N TYR A 206 27.64 0.39 -2.06
CA TYR A 206 28.40 -0.40 -1.12
C TYR A 206 29.66 0.35 -0.69
N GLU A 207 29.88 0.46 0.62
CA GLU A 207 31.06 1.07 1.22
C GLU A 207 31.51 0.27 2.45
N VAL A 208 32.75 0.48 2.89
CA VAL A 208 33.23 0.00 4.19
C VAL A 208 33.49 1.22 5.06
N ARG A 209 32.70 1.40 6.13
CA ARG A 209 32.87 2.48 7.12
C ARG A 209 33.41 1.87 8.41
N ASP A 210 34.57 2.34 8.87
CA ASP A 210 35.24 1.85 10.08
C ASP A 210 35.37 0.32 10.14
N GLY A 211 35.70 -0.31 9.00
CA GLY A 211 35.84 -1.76 8.87
C GLY A 211 34.52 -2.54 8.72
N THR A 212 33.37 -1.87 8.73
CA THR A 212 32.05 -2.49 8.58
C THR A 212 31.47 -2.26 7.18
N PRO A 213 31.11 -3.32 6.43
CA PRO A 213 30.37 -3.20 5.18
C PRO A 213 28.97 -2.61 5.37
N VAL A 214 28.63 -1.60 4.58
CA VAL A 214 27.33 -0.91 4.66
C VAL A 214 26.78 -0.59 3.26
N LEU A 215 25.46 -0.40 3.16
CA LEU A 215 24.80 0.15 1.97
C LEU A 215 24.36 1.58 2.25
N VAL A 216 24.89 2.52 1.48
CA VAL A 216 24.64 3.96 1.62
C VAL A 216 23.62 4.41 0.58
N LYS A 217 22.59 5.14 1.02
CA LYS A 217 21.56 5.72 0.15
C LYS A 217 22.14 6.91 -0.62
N THR A 218 22.00 6.89 -1.94
CA THR A 218 22.47 7.93 -2.85
C THR A 218 21.29 8.78 -3.37
N PRO A 219 21.52 10.00 -3.90
CA PRO A 219 20.45 10.87 -4.38
C PRO A 219 19.85 10.45 -5.74
N GLU A 220 20.39 9.43 -6.41
CA GLU A 220 19.88 8.94 -7.70
C GLU A 220 18.49 8.31 -7.53
N LEU A 221 17.56 8.60 -8.46
CA LEU A 221 16.28 7.89 -8.58
C LEU A 221 16.45 6.66 -9.47
N VAL A 222 16.21 5.47 -8.92
CA VAL A 222 16.31 4.18 -9.66
C VAL A 222 14.95 3.75 -10.19
N LEU A 223 13.89 3.97 -9.40
CA LEU A 223 12.52 3.66 -9.77
C LEU A 223 11.59 4.66 -9.09
N ASN A 224 10.75 5.33 -9.88
CA ASN A 224 9.49 5.90 -9.40
C ASN A 224 8.42 4.83 -9.60
N ASP A 225 7.94 4.21 -8.53
CA ASP A 225 7.02 3.07 -8.57
C ASP A 225 5.55 3.51 -8.56
N ASP A 226 5.22 4.45 -9.45
CA ASP A 226 3.87 4.98 -9.60
C ASP A 226 3.46 5.08 -11.08
N ASN A 227 2.16 5.08 -11.35
CA ASN A 227 1.60 5.08 -12.72
C ASN A 227 2.18 3.94 -13.56
N VAL A 228 2.84 4.29 -14.69
CA VAL A 228 3.54 3.35 -15.58
C VAL A 228 4.74 2.67 -14.92
N GLY A 229 5.24 3.21 -13.81
CA GLY A 229 6.30 2.65 -12.99
C GLY A 229 5.89 1.35 -12.31
N LYS A 230 4.63 1.23 -11.84
CA LYS A 230 4.16 0.05 -11.08
C LYS A 230 4.34 -1.28 -11.84
N PRO A 231 3.92 -1.44 -13.12
CA PRO A 231 4.22 -2.66 -13.87
C PRO A 231 5.72 -2.94 -14.04
N VAL A 232 6.54 -1.89 -14.16
CA VAL A 232 8.00 -2.01 -14.27
C VAL A 232 8.61 -2.47 -12.95
N GLY A 233 8.18 -1.91 -11.83
CA GLY A 233 8.57 -2.33 -10.48
C GLY A 233 8.22 -3.78 -10.21
N ILE A 234 6.98 -4.18 -10.54
CA ILE A 234 6.55 -5.58 -10.44
C ILE A 234 7.44 -6.50 -11.28
N GLN A 235 7.70 -6.17 -12.54
CA GLN A 235 8.51 -7.03 -13.41
C GLN A 235 9.97 -7.12 -12.94
N ARG A 236 10.55 -6.02 -12.43
CA ARG A 236 11.94 -6.01 -11.94
C ARG A 236 12.10 -6.75 -10.62
N HIS A 237 11.16 -6.59 -9.69
CA HIS A 237 11.27 -7.11 -8.33
C HIS A 237 10.70 -8.51 -8.19
N ILE A 238 9.52 -8.76 -8.77
CA ILE A 238 8.79 -10.03 -8.64
C ILE A 238 9.10 -10.97 -9.82
N GLY A 239 9.28 -10.42 -11.02
CA GLY A 239 9.53 -11.20 -12.24
C GLY A 239 8.33 -12.01 -12.73
N ARG A 240 7.13 -11.75 -12.19
CA ARG A 240 5.88 -12.43 -12.56
C ARG A 240 4.74 -11.42 -12.63
N ARG A 241 3.85 -11.60 -13.60
CA ARG A 241 2.61 -10.84 -13.68
C ARG A 241 1.65 -11.31 -12.58
N PRO A 242 1.10 -10.41 -11.75
CA PRO A 242 0.09 -10.76 -10.75
C PRO A 242 -1.17 -11.34 -11.37
N ILE A 243 -1.94 -12.06 -10.56
CA ILE A 243 -3.29 -12.50 -10.93
C ILE A 243 -4.38 -11.66 -10.26
N ALA A 244 -4.03 -10.91 -9.21
CA ALA A 244 -4.90 -9.98 -8.51
C ALA A 244 -4.17 -8.67 -8.22
N ALA A 245 -4.84 -7.53 -8.43
CA ALA A 245 -4.32 -6.20 -8.11
C ALA A 245 -5.37 -5.36 -7.39
N PHE A 246 -4.92 -4.59 -6.40
CA PHE A 246 -5.75 -3.75 -5.54
C PHE A 246 -5.12 -2.36 -5.47
N GLY A 247 -5.91 -1.33 -5.77
CA GLY A 247 -5.48 0.07 -5.74
C GLY A 247 -6.64 0.98 -5.34
N ASN A 248 -6.43 2.29 -5.36
CA ASN A 248 -7.46 3.28 -5.04
C ASN A 248 -7.42 4.53 -5.93
N SER A 249 -6.36 4.73 -6.71
CA SER A 249 -6.14 5.97 -7.46
C SER A 249 -5.86 5.76 -8.96
N ASP A 250 -5.79 6.85 -9.72
CA ASP A 250 -5.38 6.82 -11.13
C ASP A 250 -3.91 6.41 -11.30
N GLY A 251 -3.09 6.52 -10.25
CA GLY A 251 -1.72 5.99 -10.22
C GLY A 251 -1.67 4.45 -10.29
N ASP A 252 -2.76 3.78 -9.92
CA ASP A 252 -2.89 2.32 -10.00
C ASP A 252 -3.35 1.81 -11.35
N TYR A 253 -3.75 2.71 -12.26
CA TYR A 253 -4.43 2.33 -13.51
C TYR A 253 -3.64 1.28 -14.28
N GLN A 254 -2.33 1.49 -14.47
CA GLN A 254 -1.48 0.59 -15.24
C GLN A 254 -1.16 -0.70 -14.48
N MET A 255 -1.08 -0.67 -13.15
CA MET A 255 -0.95 -1.89 -12.33
C MET A 255 -2.17 -2.79 -12.49
N LEU A 256 -3.37 -2.20 -12.34
CA LEU A 256 -4.65 -2.89 -12.53
C LEU A 256 -4.78 -3.39 -13.98
N GLU A 257 -4.55 -2.53 -14.96
CA GLU A 257 -4.66 -2.87 -16.38
C GLU A 257 -3.72 -4.00 -16.79
N TRP A 258 -2.44 -3.90 -16.43
CA TRP A 258 -1.46 -4.91 -16.80
C TRP A 258 -1.77 -6.26 -16.17
N THR A 259 -2.20 -6.26 -14.90
CA THR A 259 -2.65 -7.46 -14.18
C THR A 259 -3.86 -8.09 -14.86
N THR A 260 -4.92 -7.31 -15.10
CA THR A 260 -6.19 -7.83 -15.62
C THR A 260 -6.19 -8.13 -17.12
N ALA A 261 -5.22 -7.63 -17.88
CA ALA A 261 -4.99 -8.00 -19.28
C ALA A 261 -4.24 -9.34 -19.47
N GLY A 262 -3.89 -10.04 -18.38
CA GLY A 262 -3.23 -11.34 -18.43
C GLY A 262 -4.17 -12.50 -18.82
N ASN A 263 -3.59 -13.62 -19.26
CA ASN A 263 -4.36 -14.82 -19.63
C ASN A 263 -4.91 -15.59 -18.42
N GLY A 264 -6.13 -16.11 -18.52
CA GLY A 264 -6.79 -16.87 -17.45
C GLY A 264 -7.50 -15.95 -16.45
N PRO A 265 -7.97 -16.48 -15.30
CA PRO A 265 -8.71 -15.68 -14.32
C PRO A 265 -7.86 -14.53 -13.79
N ARG A 266 -8.41 -13.32 -13.79
CA ARG A 266 -7.77 -12.12 -13.24
C ARG A 266 -8.73 -11.32 -12.40
N PHE A 267 -8.19 -10.62 -11.41
CA PHE A 267 -8.95 -9.77 -10.51
C PHE A 267 -8.32 -8.39 -10.39
N GLY A 268 -9.15 -7.36 -10.45
CA GLY A 268 -8.77 -5.98 -10.20
C GLY A 268 -9.80 -5.34 -9.28
N LEU A 269 -9.34 -4.63 -8.25
CA LEU A 269 -10.20 -3.95 -7.30
C LEU A 269 -9.72 -2.53 -7.04
N ILE A 270 -10.68 -1.60 -6.97
CA ILE A 270 -10.48 -0.20 -6.61
C ILE A 270 -11.19 0.07 -5.28
N VAL A 271 -10.46 0.59 -4.30
CA VAL A 271 -11.04 1.18 -3.08
C VAL A 271 -11.53 2.58 -3.42
N HIS A 272 -12.83 2.84 -3.25
CA HIS A 272 -13.44 4.16 -3.46
C HIS A 272 -13.80 4.76 -2.10
N HIS A 273 -13.11 5.84 -1.76
CA HIS A 273 -13.28 6.58 -0.51
C HIS A 273 -14.59 7.38 -0.55
N THR A 274 -15.66 6.77 -0.07
CA THR A 274 -17.03 7.32 -0.09
C THR A 274 -17.55 7.71 1.30
N ASP A 275 -16.73 7.59 2.34
CA ASP A 275 -17.16 7.68 3.73
C ASP A 275 -16.54 8.86 4.49
N ALA A 276 -17.17 10.03 4.39
CA ALA A 276 -16.73 11.24 5.08
C ALA A 276 -16.95 11.22 6.60
N GLU A 277 -17.70 10.25 7.15
CA GLU A 277 -18.01 10.18 8.57
C GLU A 277 -17.00 9.35 9.34
N ARG A 278 -16.59 8.21 8.78
CA ARG A 278 -15.66 7.26 9.41
C ARG A 278 -14.23 7.38 8.88
N GLU A 279 -14.07 7.96 7.69
CA GLU A 279 -12.79 8.18 7.01
C GLU A 279 -12.81 9.53 6.28
N TYR A 280 -12.51 9.55 4.99
CA TYR A 280 -12.64 10.69 4.10
C TYR A 280 -13.50 10.28 2.89
N ALA A 281 -14.11 11.27 2.23
CA ALA A 281 -14.77 11.07 0.93
C ALA A 281 -14.08 11.92 -0.13
N TYR A 282 -13.48 11.26 -1.13
CA TYR A 282 -12.72 11.92 -2.19
C TYR A 282 -12.53 11.01 -3.40
N ASP A 283 -12.45 11.60 -4.60
CA ASP A 283 -12.14 10.90 -5.84
C ASP A 283 -11.53 11.82 -6.92
N ARG A 284 -12.35 12.42 -7.79
CA ARG A 284 -11.97 13.08 -9.05
C ARG A 284 -11.27 14.42 -8.85
N ASP A 285 -11.69 15.15 -7.83
CA ASP A 285 -11.19 16.49 -7.51
C ASP A 285 -10.08 16.49 -6.46
N SER A 286 -9.72 15.31 -5.95
CA SER A 286 -8.67 15.19 -4.94
C SER A 286 -7.30 15.51 -5.53
N HIS A 287 -6.47 16.21 -4.76
CA HIS A 287 -5.06 16.42 -5.08
C HIS A 287 -4.15 15.27 -4.64
N ILE A 288 -4.65 14.42 -3.74
CA ILE A 288 -3.98 13.25 -3.16
C ILE A 288 -4.89 12.04 -3.40
N GLY A 289 -4.35 10.94 -3.93
CA GLY A 289 -5.17 9.75 -4.20
C GLY A 289 -6.28 9.97 -5.24
N LYS A 290 -6.03 10.83 -6.24
CA LYS A 290 -7.04 11.15 -7.25
C LYS A 290 -7.53 9.90 -7.97
N LEU A 291 -8.85 9.68 -7.99
CA LEU A 291 -9.50 8.59 -8.70
C LEU A 291 -10.52 9.14 -9.69
N SER A 292 -10.21 9.09 -10.98
CA SER A 292 -11.11 9.55 -12.04
C SER A 292 -11.10 8.60 -13.23
N LYS A 293 -9.95 8.46 -13.89
CA LYS A 293 -9.76 7.56 -15.03
C LYS A 293 -9.99 6.10 -14.63
N GLY A 294 -9.51 5.70 -13.45
CA GLY A 294 -9.71 4.36 -12.89
C GLY A 294 -11.19 4.04 -12.72
N LEU A 295 -11.95 4.98 -12.17
CA LEU A 295 -13.39 4.84 -11.94
C LEU A 295 -14.17 4.74 -13.27
N ASP A 296 -13.82 5.57 -14.26
CA ASP A 296 -14.46 5.53 -15.59
C ASP A 296 -14.18 4.21 -16.32
N ALA A 297 -12.97 3.66 -16.16
CA ALA A 297 -12.59 2.41 -16.82
C ALA A 297 -13.11 1.16 -16.11
N ALA A 298 -13.39 1.22 -14.80
CA ALA A 298 -13.67 0.06 -13.97
C ALA A 298 -14.69 -0.91 -14.58
N LYS A 299 -15.85 -0.39 -15.02
CA LYS A 299 -16.90 -1.21 -15.63
C LYS A 299 -16.43 -1.92 -16.92
N THR A 300 -15.69 -1.23 -17.78
CA THR A 300 -15.25 -1.79 -19.07
C THR A 300 -14.07 -2.75 -18.92
N LYS A 301 -13.25 -2.56 -17.87
CA LYS A 301 -12.12 -3.42 -17.53
C LYS A 301 -12.49 -4.57 -16.59
N GLY A 302 -13.73 -4.59 -16.09
CA GLY A 302 -14.19 -5.59 -15.12
C GLY A 302 -13.56 -5.44 -13.74
N TRP A 303 -13.11 -4.23 -13.38
CA TRP A 303 -12.60 -3.96 -12.04
C TRP A 303 -13.75 -3.80 -11.06
N THR A 304 -13.61 -4.45 -9.91
CA THR A 304 -14.55 -4.34 -8.79
C THR A 304 -14.30 -3.01 -8.08
N VAL A 305 -15.33 -2.21 -7.86
CA VAL A 305 -15.23 -0.96 -7.10
C VAL A 305 -15.86 -1.18 -5.73
N VAL A 306 -15.11 -0.89 -4.68
CA VAL A 306 -15.54 -0.97 -3.28
C VAL A 306 -15.93 0.42 -2.81
N SER A 307 -17.17 0.61 -2.39
CA SER A 307 -17.58 1.80 -1.65
C SER A 307 -17.24 1.60 -0.18
N MET A 308 -16.25 2.33 0.37
CA MET A 308 -15.89 2.21 1.79
C MET A 308 -17.10 2.38 2.72
N LYS A 309 -18.04 3.27 2.36
CA LYS A 309 -19.25 3.52 3.14
C LYS A 309 -20.19 2.30 3.21
N GLU A 310 -20.42 1.65 2.07
CA GLU A 310 -21.45 0.61 1.93
C GLU A 310 -20.90 -0.81 2.15
N ASP A 311 -19.65 -1.04 1.76
CA ASP A 311 -19.06 -2.38 1.71
C ASP A 311 -18.27 -2.73 2.96
N TRP A 312 -17.85 -1.74 3.76
CA TRP A 312 -17.09 -1.97 5.00
C TRP A 312 -17.91 -1.57 6.23
N ASN A 313 -18.11 -2.50 7.16
CA ASN A 313 -18.76 -2.20 8.45
C ASN A 313 -17.78 -1.61 9.48
N THR A 314 -16.48 -1.80 9.29
CA THR A 314 -15.40 -1.29 10.13
C THR A 314 -14.32 -0.70 9.22
N ILE A 315 -13.80 0.49 9.55
CA ILE A 315 -12.70 1.10 8.80
C ILE A 315 -11.36 0.71 9.41
N TYR A 316 -11.13 1.11 10.66
CA TYR A 316 -9.86 0.89 11.37
C TYR A 316 -10.01 -0.22 12.42
N PRO A 317 -8.93 -0.95 12.74
CA PRO A 317 -8.91 -1.87 13.87
C PRO A 317 -9.31 -1.17 15.18
N SER A 318 -9.89 -1.94 16.11
CA SER A 318 -10.09 -1.43 17.47
C SER A 318 -8.72 -1.20 18.14
N PRO A 319 -8.59 -0.16 18.99
CA PRO A 319 -7.34 0.17 19.67
C PRO A 319 -6.74 -0.95 20.53
#